data_AF-A0A413PGX7-F1
#
_entry.id   AF-A0A413PGX7-F1
#
_cell.length_a   1.000
_cell.length_b   1.000
_cell.length_c   1.000
_cell.angle_alpha   90.00
_cell.angle_beta   90.00
_cell.angle_gamma   90.00
#
_symmetry.space_group_name_H-M   'P 1'
#
loop_
_entity.id
_entity.type
_entity.pdbx_description
1 polymer ?
#
loop_
_entity_poly.entity_id
_entity_poly.type
_entity_poly.pdbx_seq_one_letter_code
_entity_poly.pdbx_strand_id
1 'polypeptide(L)'
;MIENYTRLSSRMFTATVVGKDKNGRKITEGRETYKTPSGVYEIKDWARLVEKAAEADGLLPLLEQIKRHVKEYAWMKNASDINVLILAAECLTGRAYEHWEGFVIPMNTQADETGQLTFCF
;
A
#
# COMPACT_ATOMS: atom_id res chain seq x y z
N MET A 1 -8.14 -7.52 -8.41
CA MET A 1 -7.27 -6.89 -9.41
C MET A 1 -6.59 -5.69 -8.79
N ILE A 2 -5.44 -5.99 -8.18
CA ILE A 2 -4.51 -5.10 -7.51
C ILE A 2 -3.96 -4.01 -8.44
N GLU A 3 -3.96 -4.27 -9.75
CA GLU A 3 -3.55 -3.33 -10.81
C GLU A 3 -4.40 -2.07 -10.82
N ASN A 4 -5.66 -2.17 -10.38
CA ASN A 4 -6.56 -1.03 -10.24
C ASN A 4 -6.10 -0.03 -9.17
N TYR A 5 -5.16 -0.42 -8.31
CA TYR A 5 -4.62 0.40 -7.23
C TYR A 5 -3.16 0.80 -7.48
N THR A 6 -2.57 0.40 -8.60
CA THR A 6 -1.25 0.88 -9.03
C THR A 6 -1.27 2.40 -9.18
N ARG A 7 -0.26 3.06 -8.60
CA ARG A 7 -0.16 4.53 -8.63
C ARG A 7 0.07 4.99 -10.07
N LEU A 8 -0.79 5.88 -10.56
CA LEU A 8 -0.64 6.53 -11.88
C LEU A 8 0.15 7.83 -11.80
N SER A 9 0.33 8.38 -10.60
CA SER A 9 1.02 9.65 -10.39
C SER A 9 1.76 9.67 -9.06
N SER A 10 2.63 10.66 -8.91
CA SER A 10 3.21 11.08 -7.64
C SER A 10 2.11 11.39 -6.61
N ARG A 11 2.50 11.32 -5.33
CA ARG A 11 1.68 11.73 -4.18
C ARG A 11 1.18 13.17 -4.36
N MET A 12 -0.13 13.39 -4.24
CA MET A 12 -0.72 14.73 -4.32
C MET A 12 -1.07 15.24 -2.92
N PHE A 13 -0.54 16.40 -2.55
CA PHE A 13 -0.89 17.08 -1.30
C PHE A 13 -1.86 18.23 -1.58
N THR A 14 -2.98 18.25 -0.85
CA THR A 14 -3.96 19.35 -0.91
C THR A 14 -4.16 19.92 0.49
N ALA A 15 -4.03 21.23 0.64
CA ALA A 15 -4.35 21.93 1.88
C ALA A 15 -5.65 22.72 1.73
N THR A 16 -6.61 22.48 2.62
CA THR A 16 -7.88 23.20 2.65
C THR A 16 -8.06 23.94 3.96
N VAL A 17 -8.65 25.15 3.91
CA VAL A 17 -8.98 25.90 5.12
C VAL A 17 -10.27 25.32 5.70
N VAL A 18 -10.17 24.71 6.88
CA VAL A 18 -11.29 24.04 7.55
C VAL A 18 -11.92 24.90 8.64
N GLY A 19 -11.30 26.02 9.00
CA GLY A 19 -11.85 26.95 9.98
C GLY A 19 -10.91 28.07 10.38
N LYS A 20 -11.22 28.71 11.49
CA LYS A 20 -10.37 29.68 12.17
C LYS A 20 -10.26 29.34 13.65
N ASP A 21 -9.10 29.57 14.24
CA ASP A 21 -8.92 29.45 15.67
C ASP A 21 -9.59 30.62 16.42
N LYS A 22 -9.53 30.58 17.77
CA LYS A 22 -10.07 31.62 18.65
C LYS A 22 -9.47 33.03 18.42
N ASN A 23 -8.33 33.13 17.74
CA ASN A 23 -7.63 34.37 17.40
C ASN A 23 -7.84 34.78 15.93
N GLY A 24 -8.72 34.08 15.20
CA GLY A 24 -9.03 34.36 13.79
C GLY A 24 -8.00 33.82 12.79
N ARG A 25 -6.99 33.05 13.23
CA ARG A 25 -5.99 32.44 12.33
C ARG A 25 -6.61 31.26 11.59
N LYS A 26 -6.34 31.15 10.29
CA LYS A 26 -6.84 30.04 9.47
C LYS A 26 -6.28 28.71 9.97
N ILE A 27 -7.15 27.74 10.17
CA ILE A 27 -6.79 26.35 10.41
C ILE A 27 -6.87 25.63 9.07
N THR A 28 -5.78 24.98 8.67
CA THR A 28 -5.69 24.23 7.42
C THR A 28 -5.54 22.75 7.70
N GLU A 29 -6.32 21.93 6.99
CA GLU A 29 -6.15 20.48 6.95
C GLU A 29 -5.42 20.10 5.66
N GLY A 30 -4.28 19.41 5.83
CA GLY A 30 -3.53 18.82 4.73
C GLY A 30 -3.96 17.38 4.49
N ARG A 31 -4.23 17.03 3.24
CA ARG A 31 -4.59 15.67 2.82
C ARG A 31 -3.64 15.20 1.73
N GLU A 32 -3.17 13.98 1.88
CA GLU A 32 -2.35 13.31 0.88
C GLU A 32 -3.17 12.25 0.17
N THR A 33 -3.13 12.26 -1.16
CA THR A 33 -3.91 11.35 -2.01
C THR A 33 -3.05 10.69 -3.08
N TYR A 34 -3.50 9.51 -3.51
CA TYR A 34 -3.00 8.81 -4.69
C TYR A 34 -4.08 8.74 -5.76
N LYS A 35 -3.66 8.95 -7.02
CA LYS A 35 -4.45 8.65 -8.21
C LYS A 35 -4.10 7.26 -8.72
N THR A 36 -5.11 6.43 -8.90
CA THR A 36 -5.03 5.06 -9.42
C THR A 36 -6.01 4.91 -10.58
N PRO A 37 -5.99 3.80 -11.34
CA PRO A 37 -7.03 3.53 -12.34
C PRO A 37 -8.45 3.50 -11.76
N SER A 38 -8.61 3.03 -10.52
CA SER A 38 -9.92 2.94 -9.85
C SER A 38 -10.43 4.25 -9.26
N GLY A 39 -9.58 5.25 -9.03
CA GLY A 39 -10.02 6.52 -8.47
C GLY A 39 -8.92 7.33 -7.79
N VAL A 40 -9.34 8.27 -6.95
CA VAL A 40 -8.47 9.08 -6.09
C VAL A 40 -8.79 8.78 -4.65
N TYR A 41 -7.76 8.46 -3.87
CA TYR A 41 -7.92 7.97 -2.50
C TYR A 41 -6.95 8.68 -1.57
N GLU A 42 -7.39 8.98 -0.35
CA GLU A 42 -6.46 9.31 0.73
C GLU A 42 -5.55 8.11 1.00
N ILE A 43 -4.27 8.37 1.28
CA ILE A 43 -3.24 7.32 1.28
C ILE A 43 -3.54 6.18 2.25
N LYS A 44 -4.09 6.50 3.43
CA LYS A 44 -4.42 5.49 4.45
C LYS A 44 -5.54 4.57 3.95
N ASP A 45 -6.52 5.11 3.24
CA ASP A 45 -7.63 4.33 2.70
C ASP A 45 -7.20 3.54 1.47
N TRP A 46 -6.36 4.13 0.62
CA TRP A 46 -5.72 3.44 -0.50
C TRP A 46 -4.96 2.19 -0.03
N ALA A 47 -4.15 2.30 1.02
CA ALA A 47 -3.34 1.18 1.49
C ALA A 47 -4.21 0.00 2.01
N ARG A 48 -5.34 0.30 2.64
CA ARG A 48 -6.33 -0.71 3.05
C ARG A 48 -7.04 -1.35 1.86
N LEU A 49 -7.28 -0.59 0.79
CA LEU A 49 -7.85 -1.12 -0.45
C LEU A 49 -6.87 -2.05 -1.16
N VAL A 50 -5.57 -1.70 -1.18
CA VAL A 50 -4.51 -2.59 -1.69
C VAL A 50 -4.44 -3.88 -0.89
N GLU A 51 -4.53 -3.82 0.44
CA GLU A 51 -4.54 -5.03 1.28
C GLU A 51 -5.70 -5.97 0.94
N LYS A 52 -6.92 -5.44 0.82
CA LYS A 52 -8.10 -6.22 0.40
C LYS A 52 -7.95 -6.79 -1.00
N ALA A 53 -7.37 -6.01 -1.93
CA ALA A 53 -7.13 -6.48 -3.29
C ALA A 53 -6.06 -7.58 -3.33
N ALA A 54 -5.00 -7.43 -2.53
CA ALA A 54 -3.96 -8.44 -2.39
C ALA A 54 -4.53 -9.73 -1.80
N GLU A 55 -5.42 -9.67 -0.81
CA GLU A 55 -6.13 -10.85 -0.31
C GLU A 55 -6.97 -11.53 -1.39
N ALA A 56 -7.79 -10.76 -2.12
CA ALA A 56 -8.62 -11.29 -3.19
C ALA A 56 -7.82 -11.92 -4.34
N ASP A 57 -6.64 -11.35 -4.64
CA ASP A 57 -5.74 -11.84 -5.69
C ASP A 57 -4.73 -12.87 -5.17
N GLY A 58 -4.86 -13.30 -3.90
CA GLY A 58 -3.97 -14.27 -3.25
C GLY A 58 -2.57 -13.76 -2.90
N LEU A 59 -2.26 -12.49 -3.10
CA LEU A 59 -0.96 -11.87 -2.84
C LEU A 59 -0.73 -11.52 -1.35
N LEU A 60 -1.66 -11.87 -0.45
CA LEU A 60 -1.54 -11.58 0.97
C LEU A 60 -0.24 -12.12 1.61
N PRO A 61 0.22 -13.36 1.34
CA PRO A 61 1.49 -13.85 1.87
C PRO A 61 2.70 -12.99 1.44
N LEU A 62 2.72 -12.56 0.18
CA LEU A 62 3.74 -11.65 -0.35
C LEU A 62 3.67 -10.29 0.34
N LEU A 63 2.48 -9.71 0.48
CA LEU A 63 2.30 -8.44 1.19
C LEU A 63 2.81 -8.53 2.65
N GLU A 64 2.51 -9.61 3.37
CA GLU A 64 3.00 -9.83 4.74
C GLU A 64 4.52 -10.00 4.81
N GLN A 65 5.13 -10.59 3.78
CA GLN A 65 6.59 -10.67 3.72
C GLN A 65 7.22 -9.31 3.44
N ILE A 66 6.63 -8.51 2.54
CA ILE A 66 7.04 -7.13 2.27
C ILE A 66 6.92 -6.29 3.56
N LYS A 67 5.80 -6.39 4.29
CA LYS A 67 5.60 -5.70 5.58
C LYS A 67 6.70 -6.04 6.58
N ARG A 68 7.07 -7.32 6.68
CA ARG A 68 8.16 -7.78 7.56
C ARG A 68 9.50 -7.16 7.16
N HIS A 69 9.87 -7.24 5.89
CA HIS A 69 11.11 -6.65 5.38
C HIS A 69 11.15 -5.12 5.60
N VAL A 70 10.06 -4.43 5.30
CA VAL A 70 9.96 -2.97 5.52
C VAL A 70 10.16 -2.59 6.99
N LYS A 71 9.68 -3.39 7.95
CA LYS A 71 9.88 -3.15 9.40
C LYS A 71 11.35 -3.23 9.82
N GLU A 72 12.22 -3.85 9.03
CA GLU A 72 13.66 -3.94 9.31
C GLU A 72 14.39 -2.63 8.99
N TYR A 73 13.81 -1.75 8.16
CA TYR A 73 14.41 -0.45 7.88
C TYR A 73 14.50 0.40 9.15
N ALA A 74 15.66 1.03 9.34
CA ALA A 74 15.98 1.80 10.55
C ALA A 74 14.92 2.87 10.87
N TRP A 75 14.37 3.51 9.84
CA TRP A 75 13.35 4.56 9.96
C TRP A 75 11.91 4.04 10.10
N MET A 76 11.69 2.73 9.94
CA MET A 76 10.38 2.07 10.07
C MET A 76 10.22 1.29 11.38
N LYS A 77 11.29 1.13 12.16
CA LYS A 77 11.30 0.31 13.38
C LYS A 77 10.20 0.65 14.39
N ASN A 78 9.81 1.92 14.49
CA ASN A 78 8.76 2.42 15.38
C ASN A 78 7.56 3.01 14.61
N ALA A 79 7.48 2.77 13.30
CA ALA A 79 6.37 3.24 12.50
C ALA A 79 5.07 2.55 12.93
N SER A 80 3.96 3.27 12.87
CA SER A 80 2.64 2.70 13.07
C SER A 80 2.34 1.64 12.01
N ASP A 81 1.47 0.68 12.32
CA ASP A 81 1.12 -0.38 11.37
C ASP A 81 0.53 0.17 10.07
N ILE A 82 -0.20 1.29 10.11
CA ILE A 82 -0.70 1.94 8.90
C ILE A 82 0.44 2.48 8.02
N ASN A 83 1.51 3.03 8.60
CA ASN A 83 2.65 3.52 7.83
C ASN A 83 3.44 2.36 7.20
N VAL A 84 3.56 1.23 7.93
CA VAL A 84 4.14 0.00 7.38
C VAL A 84 3.28 -0.51 6.22
N LEU A 85 1.97 -0.55 6.38
CA LEU A 85 1.05 -0.99 5.34
C LEU A 85 1.12 -0.08 4.11
N ILE A 86 1.19 1.23 4.28
CA ILE A 86 1.35 2.19 3.17
C ILE A 86 2.62 1.86 2.36
N LEU A 87 3.77 1.74 3.02
CA LEU A 87 5.02 1.45 2.31
C LEU A 87 4.99 0.06 1.67
N ALA A 88 4.49 -0.95 2.38
CA ALA A 88 4.38 -2.29 1.82
C ALA A 88 3.46 -2.34 0.59
N ALA A 89 2.33 -1.63 0.61
CA ALA A 89 1.43 -1.48 -0.53
C ALA A 89 2.12 -0.76 -1.70
N GLU A 90 2.94 0.26 -1.43
CA GLU A 90 3.72 0.94 -2.48
C GLU A 90 4.76 0.01 -3.11
N CYS A 91 5.46 -0.79 -2.31
CA CYS A 91 6.42 -1.78 -2.78
C CYS A 91 5.75 -2.90 -3.57
N LEU A 92 4.58 -3.38 -3.13
CA LEU A 92 3.82 -4.42 -3.82
C LEU A 92 3.30 -3.93 -5.18
N THR A 93 2.55 -2.83 -5.19
CA THR A 93 1.94 -2.29 -6.43
C THR A 93 2.98 -1.74 -7.41
N GLY A 94 4.14 -1.29 -6.91
CA GLY A 94 5.27 -0.85 -7.72
C GLY A 94 6.29 -1.93 -8.05
N ARG A 95 6.09 -3.18 -7.58
CA ARG A 95 7.02 -4.31 -7.73
C ARG A 95 8.45 -4.03 -7.26
N ALA A 96 8.64 -3.10 -6.31
CA ALA A 96 9.97 -2.70 -5.85
C ALA A 96 10.74 -3.85 -5.16
N TYR A 97 10.00 -4.81 -4.58
CA TYR A 97 10.57 -5.97 -3.90
C TYR A 97 11.37 -6.91 -4.82
N GLU A 98 11.14 -6.86 -6.14
CA GLU A 98 11.86 -7.67 -7.14
C GLU A 98 13.32 -7.27 -7.29
N HIS A 99 13.68 -6.10 -6.77
CA HIS A 99 15.03 -5.57 -6.81
C HIS A 99 15.71 -5.62 -5.43
N TRP A 100 15.09 -6.23 -4.43
CA TRP A 100 15.67 -6.38 -3.10
C TRP A 100 16.59 -7.60 -3.05
N GLU A 101 17.85 -7.36 -2.68
CA GLU A 101 18.84 -8.43 -2.53
C GLU A 101 18.41 -9.41 -1.44
N GLY A 102 18.40 -10.71 -1.77
CA GLY A 102 18.03 -11.78 -0.83
C GLY A 102 16.55 -11.84 -0.46
N PHE A 103 15.68 -11.05 -1.08
CA PHE A 103 14.24 -11.12 -0.83
C PHE A 103 13.64 -12.33 -1.56
N VAL A 104 13.15 -13.30 -0.78
CA VAL A 104 12.52 -14.52 -1.31
C VAL A 104 11.04 -14.26 -1.54
N ILE A 105 10.56 -14.39 -2.77
CA ILE A 105 9.12 -14.30 -3.06
C ILE A 105 8.45 -15.58 -2.54
N PRO A 106 7.40 -15.48 -1.69
CA PRO A 106 6.74 -16.67 -1.18
C PRO A 106 5.99 -17.34 -2.32
N MET A 107 6.18 -18.65 -2.45
CA MET A 107 5.48 -19.44 -3.46
C MET A 107 3.98 -19.36 -3.19
N ASN A 108 3.23 -18.79 -4.14
CA ASN A 108 1.79 -18.69 -4.01
C ASN A 108 1.18 -19.98 -4.56
N THR A 109 0.77 -20.86 -3.66
CA THR A 109 0.02 -22.07 -4.00
C THR A 109 -1.46 -21.73 -3.94
N GLN A 110 -2.05 -21.35 -5.08
CA GLN A 110 -3.50 -21.35 -5.22
C GLN A 110 -3.93 -22.70 -5.79
N ALA A 111 -5.03 -23.27 -5.31
CA ALA A 111 -5.65 -24.40 -5.99
C ALA A 111 -6.56 -23.83 -7.09
N ASP A 112 -6.40 -24.30 -8.32
CA ASP A 112 -7.33 -23.98 -9.39
C ASP A 112 -8.72 -24.62 -9.16
N GLU A 113 -9.64 -24.36 -10.09
CA GLU A 113 -11.02 -24.87 -10.06
C GLU A 113 -11.12 -26.41 -9.99
N THR A 114 -10.02 -27.11 -10.28
CA THR A 114 -9.90 -28.57 -10.25
C THR A 114 -9.21 -29.10 -8.99
N GLY A 115 -8.79 -28.20 -8.09
CA GLY A 115 -8.03 -28.54 -6.89
C GLY A 115 -6.53 -28.71 -7.13
N GLN A 116 -6.03 -28.37 -8.31
CA GLN A 116 -4.62 -28.49 -8.68
C GLN A 116 -3.85 -27.24 -8.24
N LEU A 117 -2.71 -27.42 -7.59
CA LEU A 117 -1.89 -26.29 -7.16
C LEU A 117 -1.31 -25.59 -8.39
N THR A 118 -1.75 -24.37 -8.65
CA THR A 118 -1.16 -23.45 -9.61
C THR A 118 -0.10 -22.60 -8.92
N PHE A 119 1.04 -22.50 -9.59
CA PHE A 119 2.16 -21.67 -9.17
C PHE A 119 2.14 -20.41 -10.02
N CYS A 120 1.79 -19.27 -9.42
CA CYS A 120 1.87 -17.98 -10.06
C CYS A 120 3.25 -17.36 -9.77
N PHE A 121 4.03 -17.11 -10.82
CA PHE A 121 5.33 -16.43 -10.78
C PHE A 121 5.19 -14.96 -11.14
#